data_AF-A0A7S2CZE0-F1
#
_entry.id   AF-A0A7S2CZE0-F1
#
_cell.length_a   1.000
_cell.length_b   1.000
_cell.length_c   1.000
_cell.angle_alpha   90.00
_cell.angle_beta   90.00
_cell.angle_gamma   90.00
#
_symmetry.space_group_name_H-M   'P 1'
#
loop_
_entity.id
_entity.type
_entity.pdbx_description
1 polymer ?
#
loop_
_entity_poly.entity_id
_entity_poly.type
_entity_poly.pdbx_seq_one_letter_code
_entity_poly.pdbx_strand_id
1 'polypeptide(L)'
;MAATFAARFILLVLLCINLPRTAEGGKVKAALFNMFGSGSSDKKPSHNSDKFDEDQAKLMEFLTEIGFAKYATEEWLERFDEDLAYDSIEDMAHLVADEDFAELKIDKEDAIKIQYEARKHIVAHFLSSVPVPAGAAPDTFTKLLEPLIAAGYDEPDDIADIELDEIEGLGIEKAHHQTIVTFAEEFETRELLELILVTYEPKEGTVNPFASSEVWKPLVEVMVKFGVRNLSDVSNLSPMEGLTREHLELLKNDPRVTVHATKQEL
;
A
#
# COMPACT_ATOMS: atom_id res chain seq x y z
N MET A 1 -6.26 -44.69 -8.64
CA MET A 1 -6.63 -43.25 -8.63
C MET A 1 -5.81 -42.46 -7.59
N ALA A 2 -4.50 -42.72 -7.43
CA ALA A 2 -3.64 -41.98 -6.50
C ALA A 2 -2.31 -41.49 -7.14
N ALA A 3 -2.05 -41.83 -8.40
CA ALA A 3 -0.79 -41.49 -9.07
C ALA A 3 -0.88 -40.17 -9.89
N THR A 4 -2.07 -39.67 -10.18
CA THR A 4 -2.28 -38.46 -10.99
C THR A 4 -2.25 -37.15 -10.18
N PHE A 5 -2.42 -37.21 -8.86
CA PHE A 5 -2.34 -36.01 -8.00
C PHE A 5 -0.89 -35.61 -7.68
N ALA A 6 -0.01 -36.59 -7.42
CA ALA A 6 1.40 -36.32 -7.12
C ALA A 6 2.17 -35.74 -8.32
N ALA A 7 1.80 -36.09 -9.55
CA ALA A 7 2.47 -35.60 -10.76
C ALA A 7 2.14 -34.15 -11.10
N ARG A 8 1.00 -33.61 -10.66
CA ARG A 8 0.60 -32.21 -10.88
C ARG A 8 1.21 -31.27 -9.84
N PHE A 9 1.36 -31.73 -8.59
CA PHE A 9 1.98 -30.94 -7.52
C PHE A 9 3.49 -30.72 -7.76
N ILE A 10 4.19 -31.73 -8.30
CA ILE A 10 5.61 -31.61 -8.65
C ILE A 10 5.84 -30.70 -9.88
N LEU A 11 4.87 -30.63 -10.80
CA LEU A 11 4.97 -29.74 -11.95
C LEU A 11 4.76 -28.26 -11.56
N LEU A 12 3.91 -27.97 -10.57
CA LEU A 12 3.70 -26.61 -10.05
C LEU A 12 4.93 -26.10 -9.29
N VAL A 13 5.54 -26.95 -8.45
CA VAL A 13 6.75 -26.60 -7.69
C VAL A 13 7.97 -26.41 -8.61
N LEU A 14 8.05 -27.10 -9.75
CA LEU A 14 9.14 -26.91 -10.72
C LEU A 14 8.95 -25.70 -11.65
N LEU A 15 7.73 -25.19 -11.81
CA LEU A 15 7.44 -23.97 -12.56
C LEU A 15 7.79 -22.70 -11.78
N CYS A 16 7.71 -22.73 -10.44
CA CYS A 16 8.17 -21.62 -9.60
C CYS A 16 9.71 -21.47 -9.52
N ILE A 17 10.47 -22.47 -9.98
CA ILE A 17 11.95 -22.45 -9.92
C ILE A 17 12.58 -21.97 -11.24
N ASN A 18 11.82 -21.86 -12.33
CA ASN A 18 12.38 -21.57 -13.67
C ASN A 18 11.71 -20.42 -14.45
N LEU A 19 10.94 -19.55 -13.80
CA LEU A 19 10.49 -18.31 -14.47
C LEU A 19 11.69 -17.34 -14.58
N PRO A 20 11.99 -16.82 -15.78
CA PRO A 20 12.99 -15.78 -15.93
C PRO A 20 12.58 -14.54 -15.12
N ARG A 21 13.42 -14.18 -14.16
CA ARG A 21 13.41 -12.89 -13.42
C ARG A 21 13.51 -11.73 -14.42
N THR A 22 12.40 -11.30 -14.98
CA THR A 22 12.21 -9.98 -15.59
C THR A 22 10.72 -9.66 -15.57
N ALA A 23 10.23 -9.21 -14.42
CA ALA A 23 9.01 -8.42 -14.33
C ALA A 23 9.36 -7.21 -13.46
N GLU A 24 9.54 -6.06 -14.11
CA GLU A 24 9.75 -4.77 -13.47
C GLU A 24 8.44 -4.28 -12.83
N GLY A 25 7.92 -5.03 -11.84
CA GLY A 25 6.71 -4.67 -11.09
C GLY A 25 6.97 -3.68 -9.95
N GLY A 26 8.18 -3.67 -9.38
CA GLY A 26 8.50 -2.83 -8.21
C GLY A 26 8.92 -1.38 -8.52
N LYS A 27 9.31 -1.08 -9.76
CA LYS A 27 9.87 0.25 -10.11
C LYS A 27 8.83 1.38 -10.13
N VAL A 28 7.54 1.06 -10.22
CA VAL A 28 6.48 2.08 -10.22
C VAL A 28 6.11 2.48 -8.79
N LYS A 29 6.07 1.52 -7.84
CA LYS A 29 5.82 1.78 -6.41
C LYS A 29 6.97 2.58 -5.79
N ALA A 30 8.21 2.17 -6.04
CA ALA A 30 9.40 2.94 -5.64
C ALA A 30 9.45 4.32 -6.29
N ALA A 31 8.94 4.53 -7.51
CA ALA A 31 8.91 5.85 -8.15
C ALA A 31 7.80 6.78 -7.61
N LEU A 32 6.72 6.22 -7.07
CA LEU A 32 5.66 6.99 -6.42
C LEU A 32 6.11 7.43 -5.01
N PHE A 33 6.72 6.55 -4.22
CA PHE A 33 7.21 6.89 -2.88
C PHE A 33 8.55 7.67 -2.90
N ASN A 34 9.53 7.32 -3.76
CA ASN A 34 10.77 8.12 -3.93
C ASN A 34 10.56 9.49 -4.61
N MET A 35 9.37 9.80 -5.15
CA MET A 35 9.08 11.15 -5.66
C MET A 35 8.62 12.15 -4.60
N PHE A 36 8.28 11.70 -3.39
CA PHE A 36 7.92 12.58 -2.27
C PHE A 36 9.11 12.90 -1.35
N GLY A 37 10.20 12.13 -1.45
CA GLY A 37 11.54 12.54 -1.02
C GLY A 37 12.11 13.61 -1.95
N SER A 38 12.57 14.73 -1.39
CA SER A 38 13.00 15.91 -2.15
C SER A 38 14.16 15.62 -3.11
N GLY A 39 13.85 15.41 -4.39
CA GLY A 39 14.83 15.43 -5.47
C GLY A 39 15.30 16.84 -5.81
N SER A 40 16.25 17.38 -5.05
CA SER A 40 17.14 18.45 -5.52
C SER A 40 18.52 17.87 -5.75
N SER A 41 18.82 17.47 -6.99
CA SER A 41 20.20 17.31 -7.44
C SER A 41 20.95 18.63 -7.18
N ASP A 42 22.11 18.53 -6.53
CA ASP A 42 23.02 19.61 -6.15
C ASP A 42 22.54 20.56 -5.04
N LYS A 43 22.57 20.09 -3.80
CA LYS A 43 22.99 20.89 -2.64
C LYS A 43 23.50 19.98 -1.53
N LYS A 44 24.65 20.35 -0.98
CA LYS A 44 25.26 19.75 0.23
C LYS A 44 24.20 19.51 1.32
N PRO A 45 24.29 18.42 2.11
CA PRO A 45 23.35 18.16 3.17
C PRO A 45 23.47 19.26 4.22
N SER A 46 22.42 20.08 4.37
CA SER A 46 22.25 20.85 5.59
C SER A 46 21.46 19.99 6.56
N HIS A 47 22.14 19.53 7.61
CA HIS A 47 21.51 18.97 8.79
C HIS A 47 20.31 19.81 9.23
N ASN A 48 19.12 19.23 9.12
CA ASN A 48 17.99 19.54 9.98
C ASN A 48 17.41 18.21 10.42
N SER A 49 18.01 17.66 11.47
CA SER A 49 17.65 16.43 12.19
C SER A 49 16.38 16.62 13.05
N ASP A 50 15.35 17.29 12.53
CA ASP A 50 14.19 17.72 13.31
C ASP A 50 12.85 17.15 12.82
N LYS A 51 12.88 16.12 11.95
CA LYS A 51 11.68 15.35 11.61
C LYS A 51 12.00 13.86 11.61
N PHE A 52 11.93 13.28 12.79
CA PHE A 52 11.52 11.89 12.92
C PHE A 52 10.09 11.81 12.33
N ASP A 53 9.94 11.20 11.15
CA ASP A 53 8.68 11.19 10.43
C ASP A 53 7.67 10.24 11.12
N GLU A 54 6.37 10.51 10.93
CA GLU A 54 5.29 9.72 11.51
C GLU A 54 5.38 8.24 11.13
N ASP A 55 5.84 7.95 9.91
CA ASP A 55 5.97 6.60 9.39
C ASP A 55 7.17 5.85 10.01
N GLN A 56 8.28 6.54 10.28
CA GLN A 56 9.38 5.98 11.06
C GLN A 56 8.94 5.65 12.50
N ALA A 57 8.09 6.48 13.10
CA ALA A 57 7.53 6.22 14.42
C ALA A 57 6.67 4.95 14.43
N LYS A 58 5.78 4.80 13.44
CA LYS A 58 4.95 3.60 13.25
C LYS A 58 5.79 2.36 13.01
N LEU A 59 6.83 2.46 12.18
CA LEU A 59 7.74 1.37 11.90
C LEU A 59 8.52 0.94 13.15
N MET A 60 8.98 1.88 13.99
CA MET A 60 9.60 1.55 15.29
C MET A 60 8.64 0.82 16.22
N GLU A 61 7.40 1.31 16.32
CA GLU A 61 6.36 0.67 17.13
C GLU A 61 6.10 -0.75 16.63
N PHE A 62 5.85 -0.91 15.34
CA PHE A 62 5.65 -2.21 14.68
C PHE A 62 6.79 -3.19 14.97
N LEU A 63 8.04 -2.82 14.67
CA LEU A 63 9.22 -3.67 14.90
C LEU A 63 9.36 -4.06 16.38
N THR A 64 9.01 -3.15 17.29
CA THR A 64 9.02 -3.44 18.74
C THR A 64 7.95 -4.46 19.11
N GLU A 65 6.73 -4.29 18.62
CA GLU A 65 5.59 -5.17 18.88
C GLU A 65 5.82 -6.60 18.39
N ILE A 66 6.39 -6.76 17.20
CA ILE A 66 6.71 -8.07 16.63
C ILE A 66 8.00 -8.71 17.20
N GLY A 67 8.61 -8.07 18.22
CA GLY A 67 9.73 -8.63 18.98
C GLY A 67 11.12 -8.35 18.40
N PHE A 68 11.23 -7.41 17.46
CA PHE A 68 12.45 -7.01 16.77
C PHE A 68 12.94 -5.62 17.18
N ALA A 69 12.73 -5.23 18.44
CA ALA A 69 13.16 -3.94 19.00
C ALA A 69 14.65 -3.60 18.78
N LYS A 70 15.50 -4.59 18.53
CA LYS A 70 16.91 -4.39 18.16
C LYS A 70 17.12 -3.68 16.81
N TYR A 71 16.10 -3.67 15.94
CA TYR A 71 16.08 -2.93 14.67
C TYR A 71 15.15 -1.69 14.74
N ALA A 72 14.56 -1.40 15.91
CA ALA A 72 13.61 -0.32 16.12
C ALA A 72 14.26 0.87 16.85
N THR A 73 15.42 1.33 16.39
CA THR A 73 16.12 2.48 16.98
C THR A 73 16.26 3.59 15.96
N GLU A 74 16.16 4.84 16.39
CA GLU A 74 16.34 6.03 15.55
C GLU A 74 17.63 5.98 14.71
N GLU A 75 18.79 5.71 15.34
CA GLU A 75 20.08 5.55 14.64
C GLU A 75 20.05 4.45 13.56
N TRP A 76 19.22 3.42 13.76
CA TRP A 76 19.09 2.34 12.80
C TRP A 76 18.23 2.80 11.61
N LEU A 77 17.08 3.41 11.84
CA LEU A 77 16.17 3.88 10.79
C LEU A 77 16.75 5.05 9.97
N GLU A 78 17.38 6.03 10.62
CA GLU A 78 18.00 7.17 9.93
C GLU A 78 19.02 6.74 8.88
N ARG A 79 19.79 5.68 9.17
CA ARG A 79 20.83 5.17 8.26
C ARG A 79 20.28 4.56 6.98
N PHE A 80 19.01 4.18 6.94
CA PHE A 80 18.44 3.42 5.83
C PHE A 80 17.37 4.18 5.08
N ASP A 81 16.75 5.17 5.71
CA ASP A 81 16.05 6.25 5.02
C ASP A 81 16.98 6.91 3.98
N GLU A 82 18.21 7.28 4.37
CA GLU A 82 19.14 7.99 3.48
C GLU A 82 19.66 7.15 2.29
N ASP A 83 19.88 5.84 2.49
CA ASP A 83 20.57 4.98 1.51
C ASP A 83 19.62 4.06 0.74
N LEU A 84 18.52 3.61 1.35
CA LEU A 84 17.62 2.58 0.82
C LEU A 84 16.15 2.98 0.79
N ALA A 85 15.79 4.16 1.34
CA ALA A 85 14.42 4.63 1.47
C ALA A 85 13.49 3.61 2.16
N TYR A 86 14.00 2.90 3.18
CA TYR A 86 13.18 2.06 4.05
C TYR A 86 12.71 2.88 5.25
N ASP A 87 11.55 3.52 5.11
CA ASP A 87 10.97 4.40 6.13
C ASP A 87 9.56 3.97 6.58
N SER A 88 9.00 2.93 5.97
CA SER A 88 7.62 2.46 6.21
C SER A 88 7.51 0.96 6.53
N ILE A 89 6.33 0.52 7.00
CA ILE A 89 6.01 -0.90 7.19
C ILE A 89 5.87 -1.59 5.82
N GLU A 90 5.39 -0.84 4.83
CA GLU A 90 5.17 -1.26 3.45
C GLU A 90 6.48 -1.69 2.79
N ASP A 91 7.57 -0.94 2.96
CA ASP A 91 8.88 -1.32 2.41
C ASP A 91 9.37 -2.66 2.99
N MET A 92 9.09 -2.91 4.27
CA MET A 92 9.47 -4.16 4.93
C MET A 92 8.80 -5.39 4.30
N ALA A 93 7.69 -5.24 3.56
CA ALA A 93 7.04 -6.34 2.84
C ALA A 93 7.85 -6.88 1.64
N HIS A 94 8.90 -6.17 1.23
CA HIS A 94 9.80 -6.53 0.12
C HIS A 94 11.24 -6.88 0.55
N LEU A 95 11.51 -6.79 1.86
CA LEU A 95 12.83 -6.92 2.49
C LEU A 95 13.70 -8.11 2.04
N VAL A 96 13.10 -9.28 1.82
CA VAL A 96 13.80 -10.50 1.38
C VAL A 96 13.80 -10.63 -0.14
N ALA A 97 12.77 -10.15 -0.81
CA ALA A 97 12.64 -10.23 -2.27
C ALA A 97 13.74 -9.42 -2.98
N ASP A 98 14.07 -8.26 -2.43
CA ASP A 98 15.06 -7.33 -2.97
C ASP A 98 16.48 -7.57 -2.41
N GLU A 99 16.64 -8.53 -1.50
CA GLU A 99 17.89 -8.85 -0.79
C GLU A 99 18.43 -7.71 0.11
N ASP A 100 17.62 -6.67 0.34
CA ASP A 100 17.96 -5.47 1.12
C ASP A 100 18.30 -5.77 2.58
N PHE A 101 17.78 -6.87 3.13
CA PHE A 101 18.15 -7.33 4.48
C PHE A 101 19.66 -7.43 4.70
N ALA A 102 20.43 -7.76 3.65
CA ALA A 102 21.89 -7.86 3.72
C ALA A 102 22.54 -6.49 3.90
N GLU A 103 22.03 -5.47 3.20
CA GLU A 103 22.49 -4.09 3.30
C GLU A 103 22.07 -3.46 4.64
N LEU A 104 20.85 -3.80 5.08
CA LEU A 104 20.27 -3.47 6.38
C LEU A 104 20.94 -4.18 7.56
N LYS A 105 21.82 -5.15 7.28
CA LYS A 105 22.49 -6.01 8.29
C LYS A 105 21.49 -6.70 9.21
N ILE A 106 20.34 -7.07 8.68
CA ILE A 106 19.33 -7.88 9.36
C ILE A 106 19.68 -9.34 9.10
N ASP A 107 19.64 -10.16 10.16
CA ASP A 107 19.78 -11.61 10.01
C ASP A 107 18.67 -12.15 9.09
N LYS A 108 19.01 -13.00 8.11
CA LYS A 108 18.03 -13.47 7.10
C LYS A 108 16.78 -14.09 7.73
N GLU A 109 16.94 -14.87 8.80
CA GLU A 109 15.84 -15.49 9.52
C GLU A 109 14.93 -14.48 10.22
N ASP A 110 15.47 -13.34 10.62
CA ASP A 110 14.69 -12.22 11.15
C ASP A 110 13.99 -11.49 10.02
N ALA A 111 14.69 -11.21 8.92
CA ALA A 111 14.13 -10.56 7.75
C ALA A 111 12.90 -11.29 7.18
N ILE A 112 12.94 -12.63 7.13
CA ILE A 112 11.80 -13.45 6.71
C ILE A 112 10.59 -13.24 7.63
N LYS A 113 10.80 -13.11 8.94
CA LYS A 113 9.71 -12.90 9.90
C LYS A 113 9.18 -11.48 9.86
N ILE A 114 10.06 -10.49 9.77
CA ILE A 114 9.70 -9.09 9.63
C ILE A 114 8.85 -8.90 8.36
N GLN A 115 9.31 -9.45 7.22
CA GLN A 115 8.56 -9.39 5.97
C GLN A 115 7.19 -10.06 6.09
N TYR A 116 7.12 -11.24 6.71
CA TYR A 116 5.86 -11.95 6.91
C TYR A 116 4.87 -11.13 7.74
N GLU A 117 5.31 -10.55 8.85
CA GLU A 117 4.44 -9.71 9.69
C GLU A 117 4.07 -8.39 9.00
N ALA A 118 4.95 -7.81 8.18
CA ALA A 118 4.66 -6.60 7.41
C ALA A 118 3.57 -6.84 6.35
N ARG A 119 3.69 -7.92 5.58
CA ARG A 119 2.66 -8.37 4.63
C ARG A 119 1.32 -8.63 5.33
N LYS A 120 1.37 -9.31 6.47
CA LYS A 120 0.18 -9.53 7.32
C LYS A 120 -0.43 -8.22 7.80
N HIS A 121 0.38 -7.22 8.16
CA HIS A 121 -0.09 -5.88 8.54
C HIS A 121 -0.82 -5.20 7.38
N ILE A 122 -0.25 -5.22 6.17
CA ILE A 122 -0.86 -4.64 4.97
C ILE A 122 -2.22 -5.30 4.68
N VAL A 123 -2.28 -6.63 4.68
CA VAL A 123 -3.55 -7.35 4.46
C VAL A 123 -4.57 -7.06 5.57
N ALA A 124 -4.13 -6.94 6.82
CA ALA A 124 -5.02 -6.59 7.93
C ALA A 124 -5.60 -5.17 7.76
N HIS A 125 -4.77 -4.20 7.38
CA HIS A 125 -5.17 -2.83 7.07
C HIS A 125 -6.18 -2.80 5.92
N PHE A 126 -5.87 -3.49 4.82
CA PHE A 126 -6.79 -3.69 3.69
C PHE A 126 -8.15 -4.26 4.14
N LEU A 127 -8.17 -5.37 4.86
CA LEU A 127 -9.44 -6.00 5.29
C LEU A 127 -10.26 -5.09 6.21
N SER A 128 -9.61 -4.21 6.96
CA SER A 128 -10.27 -3.22 7.82
C SER A 128 -10.86 -2.05 7.04
N SER A 129 -10.34 -1.76 5.85
CA SER A 129 -10.82 -0.67 4.98
C SER A 129 -12.05 -1.08 4.16
N VAL A 130 -12.26 -2.38 3.93
CA VAL A 130 -13.41 -2.88 3.16
C VAL A 130 -14.73 -2.59 3.89
N PRO A 131 -15.69 -1.88 3.26
CA PRO A 131 -16.97 -1.55 3.87
C PRO A 131 -17.80 -2.79 4.22
N VAL A 132 -18.08 -2.97 5.51
CA VAL A 132 -18.92 -4.06 6.00
C VAL A 132 -20.36 -3.90 5.49
N PRO A 133 -20.94 -4.91 4.80
CA PRO A 133 -22.31 -4.86 4.33
C PRO A 133 -23.31 -4.63 5.45
N ALA A 134 -24.41 -3.91 5.16
CA ALA A 134 -25.44 -3.62 6.14
C ALA A 134 -26.02 -4.92 6.73
N GLY A 135 -25.96 -5.04 8.07
CA GLY A 135 -26.45 -6.22 8.80
C GLY A 135 -25.45 -7.37 8.92
N ALA A 136 -24.26 -7.27 8.30
CA ALA A 136 -23.16 -8.20 8.53
C ALA A 136 -22.43 -7.91 9.86
N ALA A 137 -21.64 -8.86 10.34
CA ALA A 137 -20.85 -8.68 11.55
C ALA A 137 -19.68 -7.70 11.31
N PRO A 138 -19.28 -6.85 12.27
CA PRO A 138 -18.20 -5.89 12.08
C PRO A 138 -16.86 -6.52 11.69
N ASP A 139 -16.63 -7.79 12.05
CA ASP A 139 -15.43 -8.57 11.79
C ASP A 139 -15.54 -9.45 10.52
N THR A 140 -16.54 -9.20 9.66
CA THR A 140 -16.83 -10.02 8.46
C THR A 140 -15.61 -10.23 7.58
N PHE A 141 -14.79 -9.18 7.38
CA PHE A 141 -13.60 -9.24 6.54
C PHE A 141 -12.32 -9.49 7.34
N THR A 142 -12.16 -8.88 8.51
CA THR A 142 -10.93 -9.01 9.32
C THR A 142 -10.67 -10.45 9.77
N LYS A 143 -11.72 -11.27 9.95
CA LYS A 143 -11.57 -12.71 10.23
C LYS A 143 -10.94 -13.53 9.08
N LEU A 144 -10.84 -12.96 7.88
CA LEU A 144 -10.26 -13.61 6.70
C LEU A 144 -8.73 -13.53 6.66
N LEU A 145 -8.11 -12.74 7.54
CA LEU A 145 -6.66 -12.51 7.55
C LEU A 145 -5.86 -13.83 7.56
N GLU A 146 -6.08 -14.68 8.57
CA GLU A 146 -5.32 -15.93 8.69
C GLU A 146 -5.58 -16.90 7.52
N PRO A 147 -6.84 -17.13 7.06
CA PRO A 147 -7.09 -17.91 5.85
C PRO A 147 -6.37 -17.42 4.60
N LEU A 148 -6.36 -16.10 4.36
CA LEU A 148 -5.73 -15.50 3.19
C LEU A 148 -4.21 -15.66 3.22
N ILE A 149 -3.58 -15.30 4.33
CA ILE A 149 -2.13 -15.45 4.52
C ILE A 149 -1.72 -16.92 4.40
N ALA A 150 -2.49 -17.86 4.96
CA ALA A 150 -2.21 -19.29 4.87
C ALA A 150 -2.32 -19.85 3.43
N ALA A 151 -3.15 -19.22 2.60
CA ALA A 151 -3.32 -19.57 1.19
C ALA A 151 -2.32 -18.86 0.27
N GLY A 152 -1.49 -17.95 0.79
CA GLY A 152 -0.49 -17.20 0.03
C GLY A 152 -1.01 -15.91 -0.59
N TYR A 153 -2.18 -15.42 -0.16
CA TYR A 153 -2.66 -14.08 -0.48
C TYR A 153 -2.14 -13.11 0.57
N ASP A 154 -0.88 -12.68 0.41
CA ASP A 154 -0.17 -11.86 1.39
C ASP A 154 0.01 -10.40 0.97
N GLU A 155 -0.53 -10.03 -0.19
CA GLU A 155 -0.69 -8.64 -0.65
C GLU A 155 -2.14 -8.41 -1.19
N PRO A 156 -2.67 -7.17 -1.18
CA PRO A 156 -3.96 -6.85 -1.80
C PRO A 156 -4.02 -7.24 -3.29
N ASP A 157 -2.90 -7.09 -4.01
CA ASP A 157 -2.80 -7.50 -5.42
C ASP A 157 -3.07 -9.02 -5.60
N ASP A 158 -2.61 -9.87 -4.67
CA ASP A 158 -2.93 -11.30 -4.72
C ASP A 158 -4.43 -11.53 -4.47
N ILE A 159 -5.02 -10.79 -3.52
CA ILE A 159 -6.44 -10.92 -3.17
C ILE A 159 -7.35 -10.56 -4.35
N ALA A 160 -6.93 -9.61 -5.20
CA ALA A 160 -7.62 -9.26 -6.43
C ALA A 160 -7.74 -10.44 -7.41
N ASP A 161 -6.82 -11.40 -7.34
CA ASP A 161 -6.78 -12.58 -8.22
C ASP A 161 -7.56 -13.80 -7.69
N ILE A 162 -8.23 -13.68 -6.53
CA ILE A 162 -9.03 -14.79 -5.96
C ILE A 162 -10.17 -15.20 -6.91
N GLU A 163 -10.18 -16.47 -7.31
CA GLU A 163 -11.22 -17.04 -8.15
C GLU A 163 -12.45 -17.51 -7.34
N LEU A 164 -13.61 -17.57 -8.01
CA LEU A 164 -14.90 -17.94 -7.39
C LEU A 164 -14.92 -19.37 -6.81
N ASP A 165 -14.06 -20.27 -7.26
CA ASP A 165 -13.97 -21.65 -6.76
C ASP A 165 -13.01 -21.79 -5.57
N GLU A 166 -12.21 -20.76 -5.27
CA GLU A 166 -11.30 -20.71 -4.11
C GLU A 166 -12.00 -20.20 -2.84
N ILE A 167 -13.08 -19.41 -3.00
CA ILE A 167 -13.74 -18.67 -1.91
C ILE A 167 -14.24 -19.57 -0.76
N GLU A 168 -14.71 -20.79 -1.06
CA GLU A 168 -15.21 -21.71 -0.03
C GLU A 168 -14.07 -22.16 0.90
N GLY A 169 -12.89 -22.43 0.34
CA GLY A 169 -11.69 -22.80 1.10
C GLY A 169 -11.15 -21.66 1.96
N LEU A 170 -11.37 -20.42 1.54
CA LEU A 170 -10.96 -19.20 2.24
C LEU A 170 -12.00 -18.72 3.27
N GLY A 171 -13.19 -19.33 3.30
CA GLY A 171 -14.29 -18.89 4.17
C GLY A 171 -14.95 -17.59 3.71
N ILE A 172 -14.79 -17.22 2.44
CA ILE A 172 -15.39 -16.05 1.82
C ILE A 172 -16.80 -16.41 1.34
N GLU A 173 -17.81 -15.67 1.80
CA GLU A 173 -19.15 -15.82 1.28
C GLU A 173 -19.24 -15.31 -0.17
N LYS A 174 -19.96 -16.05 -1.03
CA LYS A 174 -20.14 -15.68 -2.44
C LYS A 174 -20.69 -14.27 -2.64
N ALA A 175 -21.53 -13.78 -1.73
CA ALA A 175 -22.08 -12.43 -1.79
C ALA A 175 -21.03 -11.33 -1.54
N HIS A 176 -19.90 -11.67 -0.92
CA HIS A 176 -18.84 -10.74 -0.54
C HIS A 176 -17.61 -10.80 -1.46
N HIS A 177 -17.46 -11.87 -2.25
CA HIS A 177 -16.30 -12.09 -3.12
C HIS A 177 -16.00 -10.89 -4.02
N GLN A 178 -16.98 -10.45 -4.81
CA GLN A 178 -16.79 -9.31 -5.71
C GLN A 178 -16.41 -8.03 -4.97
N THR A 179 -16.96 -7.81 -3.77
CA THR A 179 -16.65 -6.63 -2.96
C THR A 179 -15.18 -6.64 -2.55
N ILE A 180 -14.68 -7.76 -2.02
CA ILE A 180 -13.28 -7.88 -1.58
C ILE A 180 -12.35 -7.72 -2.77
N VAL A 181 -12.59 -8.46 -3.86
CA VAL A 181 -11.73 -8.43 -5.06
C VAL A 181 -11.65 -7.01 -5.64
N THR A 182 -12.80 -6.35 -5.85
CA THR A 182 -12.79 -4.98 -6.37
C THR A 182 -12.16 -3.99 -5.40
N PHE A 183 -12.33 -4.16 -4.09
CA PHE A 183 -11.64 -3.29 -3.14
C PHE A 183 -10.13 -3.50 -3.18
N ALA A 184 -9.67 -4.74 -3.38
CA ALA A 184 -8.27 -5.09 -3.48
C ALA A 184 -7.63 -4.48 -4.74
N GLU A 185 -8.28 -4.62 -5.90
CA GLU A 185 -7.84 -4.05 -7.19
C GLU A 185 -7.61 -2.52 -7.14
N GLU A 186 -8.34 -1.81 -6.28
CA GLU A 186 -8.28 -0.35 -6.21
C GLU A 186 -7.72 0.13 -4.87
N PHE A 187 -7.15 -0.76 -4.05
CA PHE A 187 -6.66 -0.46 -2.71
C PHE A 187 -5.57 0.62 -2.75
N GLU A 188 -4.55 0.45 -3.60
CA GLU A 188 -3.48 1.44 -3.75
C GLU A 188 -3.99 2.80 -4.24
N THR A 189 -4.99 2.78 -5.11
CA THR A 189 -5.62 4.02 -5.59
C THR A 189 -6.34 4.74 -4.45
N ARG A 190 -7.04 4.00 -3.58
CA ARG A 190 -7.70 4.57 -2.40
C ARG A 190 -6.69 5.18 -1.44
N GLU A 191 -5.61 4.46 -1.13
CA GLU A 191 -4.53 4.95 -0.25
C GLU A 191 -3.88 6.22 -0.81
N LEU A 192 -3.57 6.25 -2.11
CA LEU A 192 -3.00 7.43 -2.76
C LEU A 192 -3.94 8.66 -2.68
N LEU A 193 -5.23 8.45 -2.92
CA LEU A 193 -6.22 9.54 -2.89
C LEU A 193 -6.50 10.01 -1.46
N GLU A 194 -6.54 9.10 -0.49
CA GLU A 194 -6.61 9.42 0.94
C GLU A 194 -5.42 10.28 1.34
N LEU A 195 -4.20 9.82 1.06
CA LEU A 195 -2.98 10.54 1.40
C LEU A 195 -3.02 11.97 0.88
N ILE A 196 -3.40 12.16 -0.39
CA ILE A 196 -3.47 13.50 -0.99
C ILE A 196 -4.46 14.41 -0.29
N LEU A 197 -5.63 13.88 0.04
CA LEU A 197 -6.66 14.65 0.73
C LEU A 197 -6.23 14.99 2.16
N VAL A 198 -5.75 14.01 2.91
CA VAL A 198 -5.39 14.17 4.33
C VAL A 198 -4.15 15.06 4.51
N THR A 199 -3.18 14.99 3.59
CA THR A 199 -1.97 15.82 3.63
C THR A 199 -2.05 17.06 2.72
N TYR A 200 -3.25 17.39 2.21
CA TYR A 200 -3.46 18.62 1.44
C TYR A 200 -3.00 19.86 2.21
N GLU A 201 -2.05 20.59 1.63
CA GLU A 201 -1.53 21.84 2.18
C GLU A 201 -2.36 23.03 1.67
N PRO A 202 -3.20 23.62 2.52
CA PRO A 202 -4.03 24.73 2.09
C PRO A 202 -3.19 26.03 2.10
N LYS A 203 -3.75 27.12 1.57
CA LYS A 203 -3.07 28.44 1.62
C LYS A 203 -2.77 28.84 3.07
N GLU A 204 -1.69 29.57 3.27
CA GLU A 204 -1.23 29.98 4.60
C GLU A 204 -2.37 30.55 5.45
N GLY A 205 -2.54 30.01 6.67
CA GLY A 205 -3.57 30.41 7.61
C GLY A 205 -4.95 29.76 7.41
N THR A 206 -5.09 28.79 6.52
CA THR A 206 -6.33 28.01 6.36
C THR A 206 -6.16 26.57 6.84
N VAL A 207 -7.26 25.94 7.26
CA VAL A 207 -7.29 24.54 7.72
C VAL A 207 -7.51 23.63 6.52
N ASN A 208 -6.87 22.46 6.48
CA ASN A 208 -7.11 21.46 5.45
C ASN A 208 -8.61 21.07 5.45
N PRO A 209 -9.37 21.39 4.37
CA PRO A 209 -10.80 21.11 4.32
C PRO A 209 -11.12 19.61 4.22
N PHE A 210 -10.15 18.77 3.90
CA PHE A 210 -10.33 17.33 3.72
C PHE A 210 -9.85 16.49 4.90
N ALA A 211 -9.30 17.10 5.96
CA ALA A 211 -8.68 16.35 7.06
C ALA A 211 -9.63 15.38 7.81
N SER A 212 -10.95 15.63 7.75
CA SER A 212 -11.94 14.77 8.40
C SER A 212 -12.30 13.56 7.54
N SER A 213 -12.36 12.37 8.14
CA SER A 213 -12.80 11.13 7.48
C SER A 213 -14.22 11.20 6.93
N GLU A 214 -15.09 11.99 7.55
CA GLU A 214 -16.45 12.25 7.04
C GLU A 214 -16.46 13.04 5.73
N VAL A 215 -15.33 13.67 5.37
CA VAL A 215 -15.16 14.43 4.14
C VAL A 215 -14.34 13.65 3.12
N TRP A 216 -13.15 13.17 3.47
CA TRP A 216 -12.27 12.54 2.49
C TRP A 216 -12.77 11.16 2.04
N LYS A 217 -13.34 10.33 2.94
CA LYS A 217 -13.80 8.97 2.56
C LYS A 217 -14.84 9.01 1.44
N PRO A 218 -15.93 9.82 1.54
CA PRO A 218 -16.86 9.96 0.42
C PRO A 218 -16.23 10.45 -0.88
N LEU A 219 -15.23 11.35 -0.80
CA LEU A 219 -14.55 11.88 -1.98
C LEU A 219 -13.71 10.81 -2.67
N VAL A 220 -12.96 10.01 -1.91
CA VAL A 220 -12.18 8.87 -2.45
C VAL A 220 -13.11 7.90 -3.17
N GLU A 221 -14.20 7.48 -2.54
CA GLU A 221 -15.14 6.53 -3.16
C GLU A 221 -15.78 7.08 -4.44
N VAL A 222 -16.10 8.37 -4.48
CA VAL A 222 -16.58 9.01 -5.71
C VAL A 222 -15.48 9.01 -6.78
N MET A 223 -14.25 9.42 -6.46
CA MET A 223 -13.16 9.46 -7.42
C MET A 223 -12.86 8.07 -8.01
N VAL A 224 -12.76 7.05 -7.17
CA VAL A 224 -12.51 5.66 -7.59
C VAL A 224 -13.66 5.13 -8.46
N LYS A 225 -14.91 5.36 -8.07
CA LYS A 225 -16.09 4.98 -8.87
C LYS A 225 -16.11 5.62 -10.26
N PHE A 226 -15.54 6.81 -10.41
CA PHE A 226 -15.41 7.50 -11.69
C PHE A 226 -14.14 7.15 -12.48
N GLY A 227 -13.40 6.13 -12.02
CA GLY A 227 -12.25 5.58 -12.73
C GLY A 227 -10.96 6.36 -12.54
N VAL A 228 -10.85 7.17 -11.49
CA VAL A 228 -9.55 7.71 -11.08
C VAL A 228 -8.69 6.54 -10.64
N ARG A 229 -7.52 6.38 -11.25
CA ARG A 229 -6.50 5.37 -10.93
C ARG A 229 -5.17 5.99 -10.55
N ASN A 230 -4.95 7.25 -10.91
CA ASN A 230 -3.72 7.98 -10.62
C ASN A 230 -3.97 9.50 -10.56
N LEU A 231 -2.93 10.27 -10.25
CA LEU A 231 -3.05 11.73 -10.05
C LEU A 231 -3.35 12.51 -11.33
N SER A 232 -2.95 11.98 -12.49
CA SER A 232 -3.24 12.65 -13.76
C SER A 232 -4.74 12.61 -14.08
N ASP A 233 -5.46 11.57 -13.65
CA ASP A 233 -6.91 11.47 -13.86
C ASP A 233 -7.65 12.59 -13.10
N VAL A 234 -7.15 12.99 -11.93
CA VAL A 234 -7.73 14.08 -11.10
C VAL A 234 -7.79 15.39 -11.89
N SER A 235 -6.78 15.68 -12.70
CA SER A 235 -6.73 16.89 -13.52
C SER A 235 -7.86 16.97 -14.57
N ASN A 236 -8.36 15.80 -15.00
CA ASN A 236 -9.39 15.66 -16.02
C ASN A 236 -10.82 15.55 -15.46
N LEU A 237 -10.98 15.48 -14.13
CA LEU A 237 -12.30 15.35 -13.51
C LEU A 237 -13.21 16.56 -13.76
N SER A 238 -14.50 16.30 -13.90
CA SER A 238 -15.55 17.32 -13.95
C SER A 238 -16.41 17.25 -12.69
N PRO A 239 -17.06 18.34 -12.25
CA PRO A 239 -17.96 18.30 -11.09
C PRO A 239 -19.04 17.22 -11.25
N MET A 240 -19.32 16.50 -10.16
CA MET A 240 -20.23 15.36 -10.14
C MET A 240 -20.87 15.19 -8.77
N GLU A 241 -21.86 14.30 -8.65
CA GLU A 241 -22.50 14.02 -7.36
C GLU A 241 -21.45 13.56 -6.34
N GLY A 242 -21.38 14.24 -5.20
CA GLY A 242 -20.39 14.00 -4.14
C GLY A 242 -19.03 14.70 -4.33
N LEU A 243 -18.72 15.23 -5.52
CA LEU A 243 -17.48 15.95 -5.81
C LEU A 243 -17.77 17.33 -6.41
N THR A 244 -17.79 18.35 -5.55
CA THR A 244 -18.17 19.72 -5.91
C THR A 244 -17.11 20.41 -6.77
N ARG A 245 -17.50 21.53 -7.38
CA ARG A 245 -16.57 22.38 -8.12
C ARG A 245 -15.45 22.91 -7.22
N GLU A 246 -15.79 23.30 -5.99
CA GLU A 246 -14.84 23.81 -5.01
C GLU A 246 -13.81 22.75 -4.62
N HIS A 247 -14.24 21.49 -4.40
CA HIS A 247 -13.31 20.38 -4.14
C HIS A 247 -12.34 20.17 -5.31
N LEU A 248 -12.86 20.17 -6.54
CA LEU A 248 -12.02 20.01 -7.74
C LEU A 248 -11.06 21.17 -7.93
N GLU A 249 -11.48 22.40 -7.68
CA GLU A 249 -10.59 23.56 -7.78
C GLU A 249 -9.44 23.47 -6.76
N LEU A 250 -9.68 22.95 -5.55
CA LEU A 250 -8.62 22.71 -4.58
C LEU A 250 -7.68 21.59 -5.03
N LEU A 251 -8.23 20.43 -5.41
CA LEU A 251 -7.45 19.25 -5.81
C LEU A 251 -6.62 19.48 -7.06
N LYS A 252 -7.19 20.13 -8.09
CA LYS A 252 -6.46 20.39 -9.35
C LYS A 252 -5.35 21.43 -9.20
N ASN A 253 -5.44 22.28 -8.19
CA ASN A 253 -4.39 23.26 -7.87
C ASN A 253 -3.37 22.70 -6.86
N ASP A 254 -3.53 21.46 -6.39
CA ASP A 254 -2.52 20.81 -5.56
C ASP A 254 -1.22 20.65 -6.37
N PRO A 255 -0.06 21.10 -5.82
CA PRO A 255 1.23 20.99 -6.51
C PRO A 255 1.53 19.58 -7.02
N ARG A 256 1.15 18.53 -6.27
CA ARG A 256 1.38 17.14 -6.64
C ARG A 256 0.58 16.76 -7.88
N VAL A 257 -0.69 17.14 -7.94
CA VAL A 257 -1.55 16.91 -9.11
C VAL A 257 -1.03 17.68 -10.32
N THR A 258 -0.64 18.94 -10.15
CA THR A 258 -0.15 19.78 -11.26
C THR A 258 1.16 19.25 -11.87
N VAL A 259 2.09 18.76 -11.04
CA VAL A 259 3.36 18.16 -11.51
C VAL A 259 3.09 16.91 -12.35
N HIS A 260 2.19 16.03 -11.90
CA HIS A 260 1.85 14.80 -12.64
C HIS A 260 1.11 15.08 -13.95
N ALA A 261 0.19 16.05 -13.96
CA ALA A 261 -0.51 16.46 -15.18
C ALA A 261 0.47 17.02 -16.23
N THR A 262 1.42 17.86 -15.82
CA THR A 262 2.36 18.53 -16.74
C THR A 262 3.38 17.56 -17.35
N LYS A 263 3.82 16.52 -16.60
CA LYS A 263 4.76 15.51 -17.11
C LYS A 263 4.22 14.66 -18.27
N GLN A 264 2.91 14.63 -18.49
CA GLN A 264 2.31 13.94 -19.64
C GLN A 264 2.16 14.83 -20.89
N GLU A 265 2.28 16.16 -20.75
CA GLU A 265 2.17 17.10 -21.87
C GLU A 265 3.50 17.39 -22.57
N LEU A 266 4.63 16.88 -22.04
CA LEU A 266 5.99 17.04 -22.55
C LEU A 266 6.53 15.75 -23.17
#